data_AF-G5E052-F1
#
_entry.id   AF-G5E052-F1
#
_cell.length_a   1.000
_cell.length_b   1.000
_cell.length_c   1.000
_cell.angle_alpha   90.00
_cell.angle_beta   90.00
_cell.angle_gamma   90.00
#
_symmetry.space_group_name_H-M   'P 1'
#
loop_
_entity.id
_entity.type
_entity.pdbx_description
1 polymer ?
#
loop_
_entity_poly.entity_id
_entity_poly.type
_entity_poly.pdbx_seq_one_letter_code
_entity_poly.pdbx_strand_id
1 'polypeptide(L)'
;VAEMMSCKLFDRLRDEQPGCAEKVIAISSELTQPELGLTKEDQDKLMESIDIVFHCAATIRFNESLRDAMQLNVIATRQLLHLAQKMKKLEV
;
A
#
# COMPACT_ATOMS: atom_id res chain seq x y z
N VAL A 1 -7.71 2.10 10.70
CA VAL A 1 -8.14 3.20 9.80
C VAL A 1 -9.07 4.18 10.48
N ALA A 2 -10.17 3.75 11.11
CA ALA A 2 -11.15 4.66 11.73
C ALA A 2 -10.52 5.66 12.71
N GLU A 3 -9.59 5.21 13.56
CA GLU A 3 -8.84 6.08 14.48
C GLU A 3 -7.91 7.08 13.76
N MET A 4 -7.20 6.65 12.71
CA MET A 4 -6.39 7.56 11.90
C MET A 4 -7.28 8.63 11.24
N MET A 5 -8.44 8.23 10.72
CA MET A 5 -9.38 9.13 10.05
C MET A 5 -10.09 10.10 11.00
N SER A 6 -10.07 9.88 12.32
CA SER A 6 -10.59 10.82 13.32
C SER A 6 -9.58 11.87 13.77
N CYS A 7 -8.32 11.76 13.33
CA CYS A 7 -7.28 12.75 13.65
C CYS A 7 -7.58 14.13 13.06
N LYS A 8 -7.05 15.18 13.70
CA LYS A 8 -7.22 16.59 13.28
C LYS A 8 -6.78 16.88 11.85
N LEU A 9 -5.80 16.13 11.35
CA LEU A 9 -5.31 16.22 9.98
C LEU A 9 -6.44 16.08 8.94
N PHE A 10 -7.48 15.31 9.25
CA PHE A 10 -8.59 15.03 8.35
C PHE A 10 -9.83 15.89 8.62
N ASP A 11 -9.81 16.85 9.56
CA ASP A 11 -10.97 17.67 9.94
C ASP A 11 -11.59 18.36 8.71
N ARG A 12 -10.78 19.13 7.98
CA ARG A 12 -11.21 19.84 6.76
C ARG A 12 -11.79 18.89 5.71
N LEU A 13 -11.20 17.70 5.54
CA LEU A 13 -11.69 16.72 4.57
C LEU A 13 -13.05 16.16 4.98
N ARG A 14 -13.27 15.88 6.27
CA ARG A 14 -14.56 15.38 6.77
C ARG A 14 -15.66 16.44 6.67
N ASP A 15 -15.31 17.71 6.86
CA ASP A 15 -16.23 18.84 6.70
C ASP A 15 -16.60 19.08 5.23
N GLU A 16 -15.61 19.08 4.33
CA GLU A 16 -15.81 19.34 2.90
C GLU A 16 -16.37 18.12 2.13
N GLN A 17 -16.08 16.90 2.58
CA GLN A 17 -16.46 15.64 1.93
C GLN A 17 -16.94 14.61 2.97
N PRO A 18 -18.19 14.72 3.45
CA PRO A 18 -18.78 13.72 4.32
C PRO A 18 -18.72 12.32 3.68
N GLY A 19 -18.41 11.28 4.47
CA GLY A 19 -18.26 9.91 3.97
C GLY A 19 -16.92 9.61 3.29
N CYS A 20 -15.95 10.54 3.28
CA CYS A 20 -14.63 10.32 2.68
C CYS A 20 -13.91 9.05 3.17
N ALA A 21 -14.17 8.62 4.41
CA ALA A 21 -13.59 7.42 5.00
C ALA A 21 -14.02 6.12 4.30
N GLU A 22 -15.20 6.09 3.67
CA GLU A 22 -15.72 4.91 2.95
C GLU A 22 -14.91 4.59 1.69
N LYS A 23 -14.19 5.60 1.16
CA LYS A 23 -13.29 5.43 0.01
C LYS A 23 -11.97 4.76 0.41
N VAL A 24 -11.68 4.60 1.71
CA VAL A 24 -10.42 4.05 2.21
C VAL A 24 -10.62 2.60 2.63
N ILE A 25 -10.05 1.69 1.84
CA ILE A 25 -10.04 0.26 2.15
C ILE A 25 -8.63 -0.11 2.61
N ALA A 26 -8.46 -0.43 3.90
CA ALA A 26 -7.19 -0.95 4.39
C ALA A 26 -7.01 -2.42 4.02
N ILE A 27 -5.79 -2.75 3.62
CA ILE A 27 -5.32 -4.10 3.38
C ILE A 27 -4.07 -4.29 4.25
N SER A 28 -4.02 -5.38 5.00
CA SER A 28 -2.87 -5.71 5.84
C SER A 28 -1.76 -6.30 4.96
N SER A 29 -0.54 -5.81 5.11
CA SER A 29 0.62 -6.25 4.33
C SER A 29 1.89 -6.06 5.13
N GLU A 30 2.85 -6.98 4.94
CA GLU A 30 4.21 -6.85 5.44
C GLU A 30 5.15 -7.00 4.24
N LEU A 31 5.66 -5.87 3.75
CA LEU A 31 6.38 -5.77 2.48
C LEU A 31 7.65 -6.62 2.43
N THR A 32 8.25 -6.91 3.60
CA THR A 32 9.45 -7.72 3.69
C THR A 32 9.18 -9.23 3.55
N GLN A 33 7.92 -9.67 3.68
CA GLN A 33 7.52 -11.06 3.55
C GLN A 33 7.32 -11.47 2.08
N PRO A 34 7.33 -12.79 1.79
CA PRO A 34 6.93 -13.31 0.49
C PRO A 34 5.52 -12.84 0.11
N GLU A 35 5.32 -12.54 -1.17
CA GLU A 35 4.04 -12.05 -1.71
C GLU A 35 3.52 -10.81 -0.98
N LEU A 36 4.45 -9.98 -0.47
CA LEU A 36 4.17 -8.77 0.31
C LEU A 36 3.39 -9.05 1.62
N GLY A 37 3.40 -10.30 2.10
CA GLY A 37 2.63 -10.72 3.26
C GLY A 37 1.11 -10.61 3.07
N LEU A 38 0.64 -10.55 1.81
CA LEU A 38 -0.78 -10.45 1.48
C LEU A 38 -1.44 -11.82 1.51
N THR A 39 -2.69 -11.85 1.98
CA THR A 39 -3.53 -13.03 1.82
C THR A 39 -3.86 -13.26 0.35
N LYS A 40 -4.22 -14.49 -0.01
CA LYS A 40 -4.59 -14.81 -1.40
C LYS A 40 -5.82 -13.99 -1.86
N GLU A 41 -6.79 -13.81 -0.97
CA GLU A 41 -7.99 -13.00 -1.21
C GLU A 41 -7.64 -11.53 -1.47
N ASP A 42 -6.75 -10.93 -0.69
CA ASP A 42 -6.31 -9.55 -0.90
C ASP A 42 -5.51 -9.40 -2.20
N GLN A 43 -4.65 -10.36 -2.54
CA GLN A 43 -3.95 -10.35 -3.81
C GLN A 43 -4.93 -10.36 -4.99
N ASP A 44 -5.94 -11.24 -4.94
CA ASP A 44 -6.94 -11.35 -6.00
C ASP A 44 -7.77 -10.06 -6.09
N LYS A 45 -8.21 -9.52 -4.96
CA LYS A 45 -8.92 -8.23 -4.91
C LYS A 45 -8.12 -7.10 -5.54
N LEU A 46 -6.82 -7.00 -5.24
CA LEU A 46 -5.93 -6.01 -5.82
C LEU A 46 -5.76 -6.20 -7.33
N MET A 47 -5.57 -7.45 -7.80
CA MET A 47 -5.43 -7.76 -9.22
C MET A 47 -6.68 -7.41 -10.04
N GLU A 48 -7.88 -7.52 -9.47
CA GLU A 48 -9.14 -7.21 -10.18
C GLU A 48 -9.53 -5.72 -10.16
N SER A 49 -9.00 -4.95 -9.20
CA SER A 49 -9.60 -3.65 -8.83
C SER A 49 -8.69 -2.44 -9.00
N ILE A 50 -7.37 -2.61 -9.12
CA ILE A 50 -6.42 -1.49 -9.12
C ILE A 50 -6.14 -0.99 -10.54
N ASP A 51 -6.37 0.30 -10.74
CA ASP A 51 -6.07 1.03 -11.97
C ASP A 51 -4.72 1.78 -11.89
N ILE A 52 -4.34 2.30 -10.72
CA ILE A 52 -3.10 3.07 -10.51
C ILE A 52 -2.42 2.64 -9.20
N VAL A 53 -1.09 2.48 -9.23
CA VAL A 53 -0.28 2.14 -8.04
C VAL A 53 0.63 3.32 -7.66
N PHE A 54 0.42 3.85 -6.46
CA PHE A 54 1.36 4.79 -5.82
C PHE A 54 2.20 4.05 -4.78
N HIS A 55 3.49 3.82 -5.07
CA HIS A 55 4.40 3.16 -4.13
C HIS A 55 5.20 4.19 -3.33
N CYS A 56 4.79 4.43 -2.10
CA CYS A 56 5.45 5.37 -1.19
C CYS A 56 6.10 4.68 0.03
N ALA A 57 6.00 3.36 0.13
CA ALA A 57 6.54 2.62 1.26
C ALA A 57 8.04 2.35 1.09
N ALA A 58 8.84 2.85 2.05
CA ALA A 58 10.28 2.69 2.07
C ALA A 58 10.81 2.92 3.50
N THR A 59 12.02 2.45 3.76
CA THR A 59 12.84 2.93 4.86
C THR A 59 13.84 3.97 4.36
N ILE A 60 13.97 5.06 5.11
CA ILE A 60 14.90 6.16 4.85
C ILE A 60 15.95 6.32 5.96
N ARG A 61 16.10 5.30 6.81
CA ARG A 61 17.02 5.33 7.95
C ARG A 61 18.46 5.16 7.48
N PHE A 62 19.29 6.17 7.68
CA PHE A 62 20.70 6.13 7.27
C PHE A 62 21.58 5.16 8.06
N ASN A 63 21.12 4.75 9.25
CA ASN A 63 21.83 3.82 10.15
C ASN A 63 21.29 2.39 10.07
N GLU A 64 20.39 2.10 9.13
CA GLU A 64 19.90 0.74 8.90
C GLU A 64 20.92 -0.11 8.14
N SER A 65 20.88 -1.42 8.36
CA SER A 65 21.76 -2.32 7.61
C SER A 65 21.42 -2.30 6.13
N LEU A 66 22.43 -2.42 5.26
CA LEU A 66 22.21 -2.50 3.82
C LEU A 66 21.27 -3.67 3.47
N ARG A 67 21.34 -4.78 4.22
CA ARG A 67 20.47 -5.94 4.02
C ARG A 67 19.00 -5.58 4.19
N ASP A 68 18.65 -4.88 5.26
CA ASP A 68 17.26 -4.55 5.57
C ASP A 68 16.73 -3.49 4.60
N ALA A 69 17.54 -2.46 4.30
CA ALA A 69 17.23 -1.48 3.28
C ALA A 69 17.03 -2.11 1.89
N MET A 70 17.86 -3.09 1.52
CA MET A 70 17.68 -3.85 0.27
C MET A 70 16.40 -4.69 0.29
N GLN A 71 16.08 -5.34 1.40
CA GLN A 71 14.86 -6.15 1.52
C GLN A 71 13.62 -5.29 1.32
N LEU A 72 13.54 -4.15 2.01
CA LEU A 72 12.35 -3.28 1.95
C LEU A 72 12.30 -2.43 0.68
N ASN A 73 13.36 -1.72 0.33
CA ASN A 73 13.29 -0.73 -0.75
C ASN A 73 13.46 -1.34 -2.14
N VAL A 74 14.18 -2.45 -2.27
CA VAL A 74 14.48 -3.07 -3.58
C VAL A 74 13.66 -4.33 -3.79
N ILE A 75 13.75 -5.30 -2.88
CA ILE A 75 13.12 -6.60 -3.07
C ILE A 75 11.60 -6.48 -2.97
N ALA A 76 11.07 -5.75 -1.98
CA ALA A 76 9.62 -5.55 -1.88
C ALA A 76 9.06 -4.76 -3.06
N THR A 77 9.74 -3.70 -3.50
CA THR A 77 9.35 -2.95 -4.71
C THR A 77 9.30 -3.87 -5.93
N ARG A 78 10.28 -4.76 -6.09
CA ARG A 78 10.27 -5.77 -7.15
C ARG A 78 9.07 -6.70 -7.02
N GLN A 79 8.75 -7.20 -5.83
CA GLN A 79 7.57 -8.05 -5.61
C GLN A 79 6.27 -7.30 -5.95
N LEU A 80 6.15 -6.02 -5.58
CA LEU A 80 5.02 -5.17 -5.93
C LEU A 80 4.87 -5.00 -7.44
N LEU A 81 5.96 -4.83 -8.17
CA LEU A 81 5.92 -4.79 -9.64
C LEU A 81 5.40 -6.10 -10.26
N HIS A 82 5.78 -7.25 -9.70
CA HIS A 82 5.25 -8.54 -10.16
C HIS A 82 3.75 -8.70 -9.88
N LEU A 83 3.25 -8.15 -8.77
CA LEU A 83 1.81 -8.09 -8.50
C LEU A 83 1.10 -7.13 -9.46
N ALA A 84 1.68 -5.95 -9.67
CA ALA A 84 1.11 -4.92 -10.55
C ALA A 84 0.99 -5.40 -12.00
N GLN A 85 1.95 -6.17 -12.50
CA GLN A 85 1.87 -6.79 -13.83
C GLN A 85 0.67 -7.73 -14.02
N LYS A 86 0.05 -8.20 -12.93
CA LYS A 86 -1.13 -9.06 -12.96
C LYS A 86 -2.44 -8.29 -12.76
N MET A 87 -2.36 -6.98 -12.51
CA MET A 87 -3.54 -6.13 -12.35
C MET A 87 -4.23 -5.91 -13.69
N LYS A 88 -5.52 -6.25 -13.77
CA LYS A 88 -6.26 -6.29 -15.03
C LYS A 88 -6.60 -4.92 -15.60
N LYS A 89 -6.61 -3.89 -14.76
CA LYS A 89 -7.04 -2.53 -15.11
C LYS A 89 -5.91 -1.50 -15.00
N LEU A 90 -4.68 -1.95 -14.79
CA LEU A 90 -3.55 -1.05 -14.60
C LEU A 90 -3.40 -0.13 -15.81
N GLU A 91 -3.51 1.17 -15.56
CA GLU A 91 -3.28 2.21 -16.55
C GLU A 91 -1.76 2.37 -16.78
N VAL A 92 -1.36 2.47 -18.06
CA VAL A 92 0.03 2.62 -18.50
C VAL A 92 0.18 3.89 -19.34
#